data_AF-A0AAQ4FIJ8-F1
#
_entry.id   AF-A0AAQ4FIJ8-F1
#
_cell.length_a   1.000
_cell.length_b   1.000
_cell.length_c   1.000
_cell.angle_alpha   90.00
_cell.angle_beta   90.00
_cell.angle_gamma   90.00
#
_symmetry.space_group_name_H-M   'P 1'
#
loop_
_entity.id
_entity.type
_entity.pdbx_description
1 polymer ?
#
loop_
_entity_poly.entity_id
_entity_poly.type
_entity_poly.pdbx_seq_one_letter_code
_entity_poly.pdbx_strand_id
1 'polypeptide(L)'
;MRKRFRIDEDLLLLQEVVAQNPFQSPENWTAVLKNVFAVGRELTLRAIKDRTELLVGYFRQEDRANLRKSGTEEQYTERDQLLQEISDMARDVGYMLRTLPRKACSTLAAKRKLPTGENS
;
A
#
# COMPACT_ATOMS: atom_id res chain seq x y z
N MET A 1 -15.29 -15.53 3.53
CA MET A 1 -15.28 -14.83 2.23
C MET A 1 -14.21 -13.75 2.27
N ARG A 2 -13.26 -13.71 1.33
CA ARG A 2 -12.28 -12.60 1.25
C ARG A 2 -13.02 -11.37 0.69
N LYS A 3 -13.25 -10.34 1.51
CA LYS A 3 -13.79 -9.06 1.02
C LYS A 3 -12.85 -8.55 -0.06
N ARG A 4 -13.34 -8.41 -1.29
CA ARG A 4 -12.59 -7.79 -2.40
C ARG A 4 -12.60 -6.29 -2.13
N PHE A 5 -11.48 -5.76 -1.67
CA PHE A 5 -11.24 -4.33 -1.59
C PHE A 5 -10.98 -3.81 -3.02
N ARG A 6 -11.72 -2.79 -3.42
CA ARG A 6 -11.45 -2.02 -4.65
C ARG A 6 -10.40 -0.96 -4.39
N ILE A 7 -9.76 -0.48 -5.45
CA ILE A 7 -8.76 0.58 -5.34
C ILE A 7 -9.37 1.88 -4.80
N ASP A 8 -10.62 2.21 -5.15
CA ASP A 8 -11.33 3.36 -4.59
C ASP A 8 -11.50 3.25 -3.07
N GLU A 9 -11.72 2.04 -2.55
CA GLU A 9 -11.83 1.79 -1.11
C GLU A 9 -10.47 1.94 -0.43
N ASP A 10 -9.40 1.48 -1.08
CA ASP A 10 -8.04 1.65 -0.57
C ASP A 10 -7.64 3.14 -0.58
N LEU A 11 -7.97 3.89 -1.64
CA LEU A 11 -7.73 5.33 -1.71
C LEU A 11 -8.45 6.09 -0.60
N LEU A 12 -9.75 5.86 -0.44
CA LEU A 12 -10.53 6.51 0.61
C LEU A 12 -10.00 6.18 2.01
N LEU A 13 -9.64 4.92 2.24
CA LEU A 13 -9.02 4.49 3.50
C LEU A 13 -7.70 5.22 3.76
N LEU A 14 -6.83 5.30 2.75
CA LEU A 14 -5.51 5.91 2.88
C LEU A 14 -5.61 7.43 3.04
N GLN A 15 -6.51 8.10 2.31
CA GLN A 15 -6.79 9.52 2.48
C GLN A 15 -7.24 9.83 3.92
N GLU A 16 -8.12 9.01 4.49
CA GLU A 16 -8.57 9.19 5.87
C GLU A 16 -7.46 8.94 6.89
N VAL A 17 -6.61 7.93 6.67
CA VAL A 17 -5.43 7.68 7.51
C VAL A 17 -4.45 8.84 7.43
N VAL A 18 -4.23 9.41 6.25
CA VAL A 18 -3.40 10.61 6.07
C VAL A 18 -3.99 11.80 6.81
N ALA A 19 -5.28 12.08 6.59
CA ALA A 19 -5.97 13.24 7.15
C ALA A 19 -6.05 13.21 8.68
N GLN A 20 -6.30 12.04 9.29
CA GLN A 20 -6.40 11.89 10.74
C GLN A 20 -5.05 11.64 11.42
N ASN A 21 -4.01 11.29 10.66
CA ASN A 21 -2.69 10.89 11.14
C ASN A 21 -2.74 10.02 12.42
N PRO A 22 -3.21 8.77 12.31
CA PRO A 22 -3.46 7.94 13.48
C PRO A 22 -2.19 7.31 14.07
N PHE A 23 -1.02 7.70 13.57
CA PHE A 23 0.28 7.33 14.13
C PHE A 23 0.68 8.22 15.30
N GLN A 24 0.16 9.46 15.37
CA GLN A 24 0.37 10.35 16.51
C GLN A 24 -0.38 9.86 17.75
N SER A 25 -1.66 9.50 17.58
CA SER A 25 -2.52 9.07 18.68
C SER A 25 -3.38 7.87 18.30
N PRO A 26 -3.47 6.83 19.15
CA PRO A 26 -4.26 5.63 18.86
C PRO A 26 -5.76 5.88 18.76
N GLU A 27 -6.26 6.96 19.37
CA GLU A 27 -7.65 7.42 19.31
C GLU A 27 -8.10 7.85 17.92
N ASN A 28 -7.19 8.39 17.10
CA ASN A 28 -7.46 8.80 15.72
C ASN A 28 -7.83 7.61 14.81
N TRP A 29 -7.38 6.38 15.13
CA TRP A 29 -7.85 5.18 14.43
C TRP A 29 -9.36 4.96 14.57
N THR A 30 -9.95 5.44 15.67
CA THR A 30 -11.39 5.39 15.89
C THR A 30 -12.12 6.40 15.01
N ALA A 31 -11.52 7.56 14.75
CA ALA A 31 -12.05 8.55 13.81
C ALA A 31 -12.04 8.00 12.39
N VAL A 32 -10.90 7.45 11.94
CA VAL A 32 -10.79 6.75 10.63
C VAL A 32 -11.85 5.66 10.50
N LEU A 33 -12.02 4.83 11.54
CA LEU A 33 -13.06 3.78 11.55
C LEU A 33 -14.46 4.36 11.36
N LYS A 34 -14.81 5.42 12.09
CA LYS A 34 -16.13 6.06 11.99
C LYS A 34 -16.39 6.60 10.60
N ASN A 35 -15.39 7.21 9.97
CA ASN A 35 -15.53 7.80 8.64
C ASN A 35 -15.66 6.71 7.57
N VAL A 36 -14.88 5.65 7.65
CA VAL A 36 -15.02 4.47 6.77
C VAL A 36 -16.37 3.77 6.95
N PHE A 37 -16.86 3.71 8.20
CA PHE A 37 -18.19 3.19 8.50
C PHE A 37 -19.30 4.08 7.93
N ALA A 38 -19.14 5.40 7.99
CA ALA A 38 -20.09 6.37 7.44
C ALA A 38 -20.23 6.26 5.91
N VAL A 39 -19.18 5.83 5.22
CA VAL A 39 -19.20 5.52 3.77
C VAL A 39 -19.94 4.20 3.47
N GLY A 40 -20.50 3.53 4.48
CA GLY A 40 -21.31 2.32 4.35
C GLY A 40 -20.50 1.04 4.38
N ARG A 41 -19.29 1.07 4.97
CA ARG A 41 -18.43 -0.11 5.08
C ARG A 41 -18.24 -0.56 6.50
N GLU A 42 -18.78 -1.74 6.81
CA GLU A 42 -18.58 -2.40 8.10
C GLU A 42 -17.21 -3.09 8.14
N LEU A 43 -16.17 -2.30 8.38
CA LEU A 43 -14.83 -2.77 8.73
C LEU A 43 -14.62 -2.66 10.23
N THR A 44 -13.73 -3.48 10.77
CA THR A 44 -13.29 -3.35 12.16
C THR A 44 -11.98 -2.56 12.21
N LEU A 45 -11.69 -1.92 13.35
CA LEU A 45 -10.44 -1.20 13.56
C LEU A 45 -9.21 -2.06 13.24
N ARG A 46 -9.29 -3.35 13.56
CA ARG A 46 -8.26 -4.34 13.22
C ARG A 46 -8.15 -4.56 11.72
N ALA A 47 -9.27 -4.69 11.01
CA ALA A 47 -9.26 -4.87 9.56
C ALA A 47 -8.67 -3.64 8.83
N ILE A 48 -8.96 -2.44 9.32
CA ILE A 48 -8.38 -1.18 8.81
C ILE A 48 -6.87 -1.17 9.01
N LYS A 49 -6.39 -1.41 10.23
CA LYS A 49 -4.95 -1.46 10.53
C LYS A 49 -4.23 -2.50 9.68
N ASP A 50 -4.75 -3.73 9.67
CA ASP A 50 -4.18 -4.84 8.90
C ASP A 50 -4.13 -4.51 7.40
N ARG A 51 -5.19 -3.87 6.86
CA ARG A 51 -5.24 -3.43 5.46
C ARG A 51 -4.18 -2.35 5.20
N THR A 52 -4.08 -1.32 6.03
CA THR A 52 -3.07 -0.25 5.87
C THR A 52 -1.66 -0.80 5.95
N GLU A 53 -1.34 -1.63 6.95
CA GLU A 53 -0.03 -2.26 7.11
C GLU A 53 0.31 -3.16 5.91
N LEU A 54 -0.67 -3.93 5.43
CA LEU A 54 -0.53 -4.78 4.27
C LEU A 54 -0.25 -3.94 3.01
N LEU A 55 -0.98 -2.85 2.77
CA LEU A 55 -0.78 -1.97 1.61
C LEU A 55 0.61 -1.30 1.63
N VAL A 56 1.06 -0.79 2.79
CA VAL A 56 2.41 -0.22 2.93
C VAL A 56 3.48 -1.29 2.75
N GLY A 57 3.25 -2.49 3.28
CA GLY A 57 4.14 -3.64 3.09
C GLY A 57 4.23 -4.09 1.64
N TYR A 58 3.13 -4.01 0.88
CA TYR A 58 3.13 -4.23 -0.56
C TYR A 58 3.85 -3.11 -1.29
N PHE A 59 3.56 -1.84 -1.00
CA PHE A 59 4.22 -0.68 -1.62
C PHE A 59 5.75 -0.76 -1.50
N ARG A 60 6.27 -1.01 -0.29
CA ARG A 60 7.71 -1.19 -0.05
C ARG A 60 8.33 -2.37 -0.82
N GLN A 61 7.53 -3.37 -1.21
CA GLN A 61 7.97 -4.52 -2.00
C GLN A 61 7.79 -4.28 -3.52
N GLU A 62 6.68 -3.68 -3.92
CA GLU A 62 6.29 -3.40 -5.30
C GLU A 62 7.03 -2.22 -5.89
N ASP A 63 7.48 -1.23 -5.11
CA ASP A 63 8.41 -0.19 -5.58
C ASP A 63 9.64 -0.80 -6.29
N ARG A 64 10.07 -2.01 -5.86
CA ARG A 64 11.16 -2.76 -6.52
C ARG A 64 10.74 -3.59 -7.73
N ALA A 65 9.45 -3.88 -7.93
CA ALA A 65 8.97 -4.88 -8.90
C ALA A 65 7.94 -4.36 -9.92
N ASN A 66 7.21 -3.28 -9.63
CA ASN A 66 5.96 -2.91 -10.30
C ASN A 66 6.01 -1.67 -11.21
N LEU A 67 7.21 -1.20 -11.58
CA LEU A 67 7.41 -0.21 -12.65
C LEU A 67 6.79 -0.58 -14.02
N ARG A 68 6.22 -1.78 -14.18
CA ARG A 68 5.67 -2.27 -15.45
C ARG A 68 4.45 -3.17 -15.23
N LYS A 69 3.26 -2.59 -15.09
CA LYS A 69 2.03 -3.23 -15.59
C LYS A 69 0.84 -2.26 -15.61
N SER A 70 0.30 -2.06 -16.80
CA SER A 70 -0.81 -1.18 -17.16
C SER A 70 -2.06 -1.31 -16.30
N GLY A 71 -2.79 -0.19 -16.21
CA GLY A 71 -4.25 -0.22 -16.34
C GLY A 71 -5.10 0.62 -15.40
N THR A 72 -4.56 1.65 -14.74
CA THR A 72 -5.25 2.85 -14.16
C THR A 72 -4.19 3.67 -13.42
N GLU A 73 -3.15 4.11 -14.13
CA GLU A 73 -1.90 4.66 -13.54
C GLU A 73 -2.17 5.78 -12.54
N GLU A 74 -3.20 6.60 -12.75
CA GLU A 74 -3.58 7.73 -11.89
C GLU A 74 -4.00 7.29 -10.47
N GLN A 75 -4.88 6.29 -10.35
CA GLN A 75 -5.36 5.81 -9.06
C GLN A 75 -4.27 5.07 -8.27
N TYR A 76 -3.41 4.34 -8.98
CA TYR A 76 -2.25 3.70 -8.35
C TYR A 76 -1.22 4.74 -7.91
N THR A 77 -0.96 5.76 -8.73
CA THR A 77 -0.05 6.86 -8.39
C THR A 77 -0.54 7.62 -7.17
N GLU A 78 -1.83 7.96 -7.11
CA GLU A 78 -2.43 8.62 -5.95
C GLU A 78 -2.32 7.73 -4.71
N ARG A 79 -2.63 6.43 -4.85
CA ARG A 79 -2.47 5.46 -3.77
C ARG A 79 -1.03 5.37 -3.28
N ASP A 80 -0.05 5.34 -4.19
CA ASP A 80 1.37 5.26 -3.86
C ASP A 80 1.86 6.53 -3.18
N GLN A 81 1.40 7.71 -3.60
CA GLN A 81 1.66 8.98 -2.91
C GLN A 81 1.15 8.95 -1.47
N LEU A 82 -0.10 8.52 -1.26
CA LEU A 82 -0.67 8.40 0.08
C LEU A 82 0.10 7.37 0.94
N LEU A 83 0.51 6.24 0.36
CA LEU A 83 1.29 5.21 1.06
C LEU A 83 2.69 5.70 1.43
N GLN A 84 3.33 6.47 0.55
CA GLN A 84 4.59 7.13 0.83
C GLN A 84 4.44 8.11 2.00
N GLU A 85 3.41 8.97 1.96
CA GLU A 85 3.16 9.95 3.02
C GLU A 85 2.87 9.26 4.35
N ILE A 86 2.07 8.20 4.37
CA ILE A 86 1.83 7.35 5.54
C ILE A 86 3.13 6.74 6.07
N SER A 87 4.00 6.25 5.17
CA SER A 87 5.30 5.69 5.56
C SER A 87 6.22 6.75 6.17
N ASP A 88 6.23 7.97 5.63
CA ASP A 88 6.99 9.10 6.17
C ASP A 88 6.43 9.55 7.53
N MET A 89 5.12 9.72 7.67
CA MET A 89 4.46 10.04 8.94
C MET A 89 4.77 8.99 10.01
N ALA A 90 4.62 7.70 9.68
CA ALA A 90 4.94 6.62 10.61
C ALA A 90 6.43 6.63 11.00
N ARG A 91 7.33 6.96 10.06
CA ARG A 91 8.76 7.07 10.35
C ARG A 91 9.08 8.25 11.25
N ASP A 92 8.43 9.39 11.03
CA ASP A 92 8.59 10.62 11.80
C ASP A 92 8.21 10.40 13.27
N VAL A 93 7.09 9.74 13.52
CA VAL A 93 6.64 9.39 14.88
C VAL A 93 7.31 8.14 15.47
N GLY A 94 8.23 7.49 14.74
CA GLY A 94 8.89 6.25 15.16
C GLY A 94 7.97 5.02 15.22
N TYR A 95 6.81 5.07 14.58
CA TYR A 95 5.85 3.96 14.53
C TYR A 95 6.34 2.86 13.58
N MET A 96 6.60 1.67 14.13
CA MET A 96 7.00 0.51 13.33
C MET A 96 5.80 -0.12 12.64
N LEU A 97 5.54 0.31 11.40
CA LEU A 97 4.65 -0.41 10.49
C LEU A 97 5.19 -1.82 10.25
N ARG A 98 4.35 -2.85 10.42
CA ARG A 98 4.76 -4.23 10.14
C ARG A 98 5.08 -4.37 8.67
N THR A 99 6.37 -4.50 8.37
CA THR A 99 6.82 -4.95 7.05
C THR A 99 6.51 -6.44 6.96
N LEU A 100 5.66 -6.84 6.01
CA LEU A 100 5.46 -8.26 5.72
C LEU A 100 6.84 -8.90 5.47
N PRO A 101 7.18 -10.02 6.12
CA PRO A 101 8.39 -10.74 5.79
C PRO A 101 8.30 -11.11 4.32
N ARG A 102 9.36 -10.82 3.55
CA ARG A 102 9.45 -11.20 2.14
C ARG A 102 8.94 -12.63 2.00
N LYS A 103 7.78 -12.83 1.36
CA LYS A 103 7.60 -14.08 0.66
C LYS A 103 8.62 -14.01 -0.46
N ALA A 104 9.68 -14.81 -0.35
CA ALA A 104 10.60 -15.03 -1.44
C ALA A 104 9.74 -15.41 -2.65
N CYS A 105 9.48 -14.43 -3.53
CA CYS A 105 9.01 -14.70 -4.86
C CYS A 105 10.25 -15.22 -5.60
N SER A 106 10.54 -16.48 -5.33
CA SER A 106 11.38 -17.32 -6.15
C SER A 106 10.79 -17.33 -7.56
N THR A 107 11.65 -17.41 -8.59
CA THR A 107 11.40 -17.53 -10.04
C THR A 107 10.92 -16.26 -10.76
N LEU A 108 11.60 -15.67 -11.76
CA LEU A 108 12.76 -16.03 -12.60
C LEU A 108 13.44 -14.73 -13.06
N ALA A 109 14.65 -14.45 -12.57
CA ALA A 109 15.55 -13.47 -13.16
C ALA A 109 16.63 -14.22 -13.97
N ALA A 110 16.31 -14.57 -15.21
CA ALA A 110 17.24 -14.96 -16.29
C ALA A 110 16.39 -15.09 -17.56
N LYS A 111 16.64 -14.48 -18.71
CA LYS A 111 17.86 -13.94 -19.29
C LYS A 111 17.41 -13.08 -20.48
N ARG A 112 17.53 -11.75 -20.42
CA ARG A 112 17.49 -10.92 -21.64
C ARG A 112 18.86 -11.06 -22.29
N LYS A 113 18.99 -11.94 -23.28
CA LYS A 113 20.01 -11.80 -24.34
C LYS A 113 19.30 -11.18 -25.53
N LEU A 114 19.64 -9.95 -25.87
CA LEU A 114 19.41 -9.33 -27.18
C LEU A 114 20.79 -8.85 -27.71
N PRO A 115 20.91 -8.56 -29.01
CA PRO A 115 21.83 -9.25 -29.89
C PRO A 115 23.07 -8.40 -30.17
N THR A 116 24.17 -9.05 -30.53
CA THR A 116 25.25 -8.35 -31.24
C THR A 116 25.62 -9.25 -32.40
N GLY A 117 25.04 -8.92 -33.54
CA GLY A 117 25.64 -9.30 -34.81
C GLY A 117 26.84 -8.39 -35.03
N GLU A 118 28.00 -9.00 -35.27
CA GLU A 118 29.22 -8.53 -35.95
C GLU A 118 30.15 -9.77 -35.94
N ASN A 119 30.97 -10.13 -36.91
CA ASN A 119 31.22 -9.83 -38.32
C ASN A 119 32.30 -10.88 -38.71
N SER A 120 32.43 -11.19 -40.01
CA SER A 120 33.43 -12.05 -40.69
C SER A 120 33.15 -13.55 -40.78
#